data_AF-A0A931T0B5-F1
#
_entry.id   AF-A0A931T0B5-F1
#
_cell.length_a   1.000
_cell.length_b   1.000
_cell.length_c   1.000
_cell.angle_alpha   90.00
_cell.angle_beta   90.00
_cell.angle_gamma   90.00
#
_symmetry.space_group_name_H-M   'P 1'
#
loop_
_entity.id
_entity.type
_entity.pdbx_description
1 polymer ?
#
loop_
_entity_poly.entity_id
_entity_poly.type
_entity_poly.pdbx_seq_one_letter_code
_entity_poly.pdbx_strand_id
1 'polypeptide(L)'
;MMRLEWDRKLMLLLITALVVAVASAGHAAMMMHRVKLQPTPLAKNAGLQGATGFADVDVDKGTVKITVQLAAGTRLPMGSVLEGWVVDAGRKGGPGMSHASEKDQKYGAAFGNPEFAALSRDLPYALSTGILKPRAGSSRTFVGSFKIDNTLAPYNAVVITLESDGNKGTYDPRPGTPVLAGEIAK
;
A
#
# COMPACT_ATOMS: atom_id res chain seq x y z
N MET A 1 23.75 58.52 0.94
CA MET A 1 23.53 57.62 2.10
C MET A 1 22.23 56.81 1.91
N MET A 2 22.09 56.07 0.79
CA MET A 2 20.80 55.48 0.37
C MET A 2 20.90 54.02 -0.16
N ARG A 3 22.11 53.42 -0.17
CA ARG A 3 22.33 52.04 -0.65
C ARG A 3 22.13 50.97 0.43
N LEU A 4 22.30 51.32 1.71
CA LEU A 4 22.30 50.33 2.81
C LEU A 4 20.91 49.76 3.14
N GLU A 5 19.83 50.50 2.87
CA GLU A 5 18.45 50.06 3.19
C GLU A 5 17.87 49.09 2.16
N TRP A 6 18.30 49.19 0.91
CA TRP A 6 17.83 48.31 -0.17
C TRP A 6 18.38 46.88 -0.01
N ASP A 7 19.65 46.75 0.37
CA ASP A 7 20.28 45.45 0.61
C ASP A 7 19.65 44.70 1.80
N ARG A 8 19.25 45.43 2.86
CA ARG A 8 18.57 44.84 4.02
C ARG A 8 17.18 44.32 3.69
N LYS A 9 16.40 45.05 2.87
CA LYS A 9 15.05 44.61 2.45
C LYS A 9 15.12 43.41 1.50
N LEU A 10 16.09 43.39 0.59
CA LEU A 10 16.31 42.26 -0.33
C LEU A 10 16.76 41.00 0.43
N MET A 11 17.67 41.15 1.39
CA MET A 11 18.14 40.06 2.25
C MET A 11 17.03 39.52 3.14
N LEU A 12 16.17 40.37 3.71
CA LEU A 12 15.01 39.95 4.49
C LEU A 12 13.98 39.22 3.63
N LEU A 13 13.74 39.67 2.40
CA LEU A 13 12.85 38.98 1.45
C LEU A 13 13.38 37.59 1.07
N LEU A 14 14.68 37.47 0.82
CA LEU A 14 15.36 36.20 0.50
C LEU A 14 15.32 35.22 1.69
N ILE A 15 15.55 35.69 2.91
CA ILE A 15 15.44 34.88 4.12
C ILE A 15 13.99 34.42 4.32
N THR A 16 13.01 35.30 4.10
CA THR A 16 11.59 34.94 4.25
C THR A 16 11.16 33.91 3.20
N ALA A 17 11.58 34.07 1.94
CA ALA A 17 11.32 33.11 0.88
C ALA A 17 11.97 31.75 1.15
N LEU A 18 13.19 31.73 1.71
CA LEU A 18 13.87 30.50 2.10
C LEU A 18 13.18 29.81 3.30
N VAL A 19 12.76 30.57 4.31
CA VAL A 19 12.03 30.04 5.49
C VAL A 19 10.68 29.48 5.06
N VAL A 20 9.95 30.12 4.15
CA VAL A 20 8.68 29.61 3.61
C VAL A 20 8.90 28.36 2.76
N ALA A 21 9.94 28.31 1.94
CA ALA A 21 10.27 27.11 1.15
C ALA A 21 10.64 25.92 2.05
N VAL A 22 11.45 26.12 3.09
CA VAL A 22 11.83 25.09 4.06
C VAL A 22 10.65 24.65 4.91
N ALA A 23 9.78 25.58 5.32
CA ALA A 23 8.55 25.26 6.04
C ALA A 23 7.54 24.48 5.16
N SER A 24 7.45 24.79 3.87
CA SER A 24 6.58 24.06 2.93
C SER A 24 7.09 22.64 2.65
N ALA A 25 8.41 22.45 2.59
CA ALA A 25 9.02 21.13 2.48
C ALA A 25 8.89 20.33 3.80
N GLY A 26 8.98 21.00 4.95
CA GLY A 26 8.75 20.42 6.27
C GLY A 26 7.28 20.01 6.51
N HIS A 27 6.31 20.78 6.04
CA HIS A 27 4.88 20.43 6.13
C HIS A 27 4.50 19.32 5.13
N ALA A 28 5.11 19.27 3.95
CA ALA A 28 4.92 18.15 3.02
C ALA A 28 5.51 16.83 3.55
N ALA A 29 6.54 16.90 4.40
CA ALA A 29 7.18 15.74 5.02
C ALA A 29 6.44 15.18 6.24
N MET A 30 5.37 15.83 6.72
CA MET A 30 4.79 15.48 8.03
C MET A 30 3.68 14.43 8.06
N MET A 31 3.16 13.90 6.94
CA MET A 31 2.08 12.88 7.01
C MET A 31 2.20 11.73 6.00
N MET A 32 3.43 11.34 5.62
CA MET A 32 3.66 10.07 4.90
C MET A 32 4.09 8.97 5.89
N HIS A 33 3.20 8.02 6.13
CA HIS A 33 3.47 6.85 6.95
C HIS A 33 4.20 5.80 6.11
N ARG A 34 5.43 5.46 6.51
CA ARG A 34 6.14 4.31 5.95
C ARG A 34 5.71 3.04 6.67
N VAL A 35 4.94 2.21 6.00
CA VAL A 35 4.46 0.91 6.46
C VAL A 35 5.43 -0.18 6.00
N LYS A 36 6.02 -0.92 6.94
CA LYS A 36 6.83 -2.10 6.62
C LYS A 36 5.91 -3.29 6.35
N LEU A 37 6.06 -3.92 5.19
CA LEU A 37 5.28 -5.09 4.78
C LEU A 37 6.07 -6.36 5.09
N GLN A 38 5.49 -7.24 5.90
CA GLN A 38 6.09 -8.50 6.32
C GLN A 38 5.32 -9.71 5.79
N PRO A 39 5.99 -10.84 5.53
CA PRO A 39 5.35 -12.12 5.22
C PRO A 39 4.25 -12.48 6.21
N THR A 40 3.09 -12.85 5.69
CA THR A 40 2.07 -13.54 6.47
C THR A 40 2.40 -15.03 6.57
N PRO A 41 1.72 -15.80 7.45
CA PRO A 41 1.84 -17.27 7.44
C PRO A 41 1.51 -17.92 6.08
N LEU A 42 0.65 -17.29 5.27
CA LEU A 42 0.23 -17.80 3.96
C LEU A 42 1.27 -17.57 2.86
N ALA A 43 2.22 -16.65 3.06
CA ALA A 43 3.33 -16.42 2.13
C ALA A 43 4.13 -17.70 1.86
N LYS A 44 4.26 -18.58 2.86
CA LYS A 44 4.98 -19.85 2.73
C LYS A 44 4.33 -20.80 1.71
N ASN A 45 2.99 -20.88 1.71
CA ASN A 45 2.26 -21.76 0.79
C ASN A 45 2.39 -21.32 -0.67
N ALA A 46 2.59 -20.02 -0.88
CA ALA A 46 2.88 -19.42 -2.18
C ALA A 46 4.37 -19.46 -2.57
N GLY A 47 5.26 -19.96 -1.71
CA GLY A 47 6.72 -19.91 -1.91
C GLY A 47 7.31 -18.51 -1.76
N LEU A 48 6.62 -17.60 -1.06
CA LEU A 48 6.96 -16.18 -0.92
C LEU A 48 7.42 -15.81 0.51
N GLN A 49 7.80 -16.76 1.37
CA GLN A 49 8.16 -16.48 2.77
C GLN A 49 9.32 -15.48 2.98
N GLY A 50 10.15 -15.25 1.96
CA GLY A 50 11.24 -14.27 1.99
C GLY A 50 10.91 -12.93 1.33
N ALA A 51 9.69 -12.74 0.84
CA ALA A 51 9.27 -11.47 0.26
C ALA A 51 9.15 -10.39 1.33
N THR A 52 9.50 -9.16 0.99
CA THR A 52 9.39 -8.00 1.90
C THR A 52 8.93 -6.79 1.10
N GLY A 53 8.55 -5.72 1.78
CA GLY A 53 8.23 -4.48 1.08
C GLY A 53 8.01 -3.30 2.01
N PHE A 54 7.69 -2.18 1.38
CA PHE A 54 7.23 -0.98 2.07
C PHE A 54 6.06 -0.39 1.29
N ALA A 55 5.13 0.23 2.02
CA ALA A 55 4.16 1.13 1.47
C ALA A 55 4.34 2.51 2.10
N ASP A 56 4.49 3.54 1.27
CA ASP A 56 4.46 4.92 1.72
C ASP A 56 3.03 5.44 1.54
N VAL A 57 2.34 5.75 2.64
CA VAL A 57 0.92 6.09 2.70
C VAL A 57 0.76 7.53 3.15
N ASP A 58 0.15 8.37 2.31
CA ASP A 58 -0.32 9.71 2.69
C ASP A 58 -1.83 9.61 2.91
N VAL A 59 -2.22 9.59 4.18
CA VAL A 59 -3.60 9.31 4.60
C VAL A 59 -4.54 10.43 4.16
N ASP A 60 -4.13 11.69 4.31
CA ASP A 60 -4.97 12.83 3.98
C ASP A 60 -5.07 13.08 2.48
N LYS A 61 -3.99 12.83 1.74
CA LYS A 61 -3.98 13.00 0.28
C LYS A 61 -4.42 11.75 -0.48
N GLY A 62 -4.88 10.71 0.20
CA GLY A 62 -5.43 9.53 -0.45
C GLY A 62 -4.43 8.77 -1.31
N THR A 63 -3.13 8.81 -0.97
CA THR A 63 -2.05 8.32 -1.84
C THR A 63 -1.33 7.13 -1.21
N VAL A 64 -1.08 6.08 -2.01
CA VAL A 64 -0.31 4.90 -1.60
C VAL A 64 0.73 4.58 -2.66
N LYS A 65 1.99 4.43 -2.24
CA LYS A 65 3.09 3.93 -3.10
C LYS A 65 3.65 2.66 -2.50
N ILE A 66 3.60 1.57 -3.26
CA ILE A 66 4.00 0.24 -2.78
C ILE A 66 5.25 -0.21 -3.52
N THR A 67 6.21 -0.76 -2.78
CA THR A 67 7.33 -1.53 -3.33
C THR A 67 7.42 -2.88 -2.62
N VAL A 68 7.38 -3.96 -3.40
CA VAL A 68 7.59 -5.33 -2.94
C VAL A 68 8.85 -5.89 -3.58
N GLN A 69 9.64 -6.59 -2.77
CA GLN A 69 10.87 -7.26 -3.16
C GLN A 69 10.75 -8.75 -2.85
N LEU A 70 10.86 -9.59 -3.87
CA LEU A 70 10.96 -11.04 -3.71
C LEU A 70 12.37 -11.43 -3.28
N ALA A 71 12.48 -12.52 -2.52
CA ALA A 71 13.76 -13.12 -2.16
C ALA A 71 14.52 -13.63 -3.40
N ALA A 72 15.83 -13.83 -3.27
CA ALA A 72 16.65 -14.42 -4.34
C ALA A 72 16.11 -15.81 -4.73
N GLY A 73 16.09 -16.10 -6.04
CA GLY A 73 15.56 -17.35 -6.58
C GLY A 73 14.04 -17.49 -6.55
N THR A 74 13.32 -16.57 -5.92
CA THR A 74 11.84 -16.59 -5.86
C THR A 74 11.24 -15.93 -7.10
N ARG A 75 10.17 -16.53 -7.63
CA ARG A 75 9.36 -16.00 -8.73
C ARG A 75 7.89 -16.12 -8.36
N LEU A 76 7.05 -15.25 -8.92
CA LEU A 76 5.61 -15.45 -8.82
C LEU A 76 5.21 -16.73 -9.58
N PRO A 77 4.25 -17.51 -9.06
CA PRO A 77 3.65 -18.61 -9.81
C PRO A 77 3.12 -18.15 -11.18
N MET A 78 3.15 -19.05 -12.16
CA MET A 78 2.70 -18.73 -13.52
C MET A 78 1.23 -18.27 -13.53
N GLY A 79 0.96 -17.16 -14.21
CA GLY A 79 -0.39 -16.57 -14.30
C GLY A 79 -0.84 -15.79 -13.06
N SER A 80 -0.01 -15.71 -12.00
CA SER A 80 -0.34 -14.93 -10.81
C SER A 80 0.21 -13.51 -10.85
N VAL A 81 -0.42 -12.62 -10.10
CA VAL A 81 0.01 -11.23 -9.91
C VAL A 81 -0.01 -10.85 -8.43
N LEU A 82 0.75 -9.81 -8.07
CA LEU A 82 0.62 -9.18 -6.76
C LEU A 82 -0.33 -7.98 -6.88
N GLU A 83 -1.28 -7.87 -5.95
CA GLU A 83 -2.20 -6.74 -5.86
C GLU A 83 -2.11 -6.09 -4.48
N GLY A 84 -2.13 -4.76 -4.43
CA GLY A 84 -2.09 -4.03 -3.17
C GLY A 84 -3.48 -3.63 -2.71
N TRP A 85 -3.70 -3.61 -1.41
CA TRP A 85 -4.96 -3.25 -0.78
C TRP A 85 -4.72 -2.38 0.45
N VAL A 86 -5.61 -1.43 0.68
CA VAL A 86 -5.77 -0.76 1.99
C VAL A 86 -7.01 -1.31 2.68
N VAL A 87 -6.89 -1.60 3.98
CA VAL A 87 -7.92 -2.31 4.76
C VAL A 87 -8.12 -1.63 6.12
N ASP A 88 -9.38 -1.52 6.56
CA ASP A 88 -9.73 -1.20 7.95
C ASP A 88 -9.78 -2.49 8.79
N ALA A 89 -8.68 -2.82 9.44
CA ALA A 89 -8.52 -3.90 10.41
C ALA A 89 -8.95 -3.51 11.85
N GLY A 90 -9.49 -2.30 12.06
CA GLY A 90 -9.79 -1.71 13.37
C GLY A 90 -11.26 -1.82 13.81
N ARG A 91 -12.15 -2.29 12.93
CA ARG A 91 -13.49 -2.75 13.32
C ARG A 91 -13.55 -4.27 13.24
N LYS A 92 -14.07 -4.91 14.30
CA LYS A 92 -14.62 -6.26 14.15
C LYS A 92 -15.68 -6.16 13.06
N GLY A 93 -15.35 -6.70 11.90
CA GLY A 93 -16.11 -6.48 10.69
C GLY A 93 -15.70 -5.25 9.85
N GLY A 94 -14.61 -5.33 9.08
CA GLY A 94 -14.37 -4.60 7.80
C GLY A 94 -13.96 -5.58 6.66
N PRO A 95 -14.25 -5.31 5.37
CA PRO A 95 -14.47 -6.34 4.34
C PRO A 95 -13.24 -6.92 3.70
N GLY A 96 -13.34 -8.21 3.40
CA GLY A 96 -13.41 -8.62 2.00
C GLY A 96 -14.77 -9.27 1.79
N MET A 97 -15.57 -8.78 0.83
CA MET A 97 -16.79 -9.50 0.43
C MET A 97 -16.36 -10.83 -0.20
N SER A 98 -16.84 -11.93 0.38
CA SER A 98 -17.02 -13.26 -0.22
C SER A 98 -15.89 -13.80 -1.10
N HIS A 99 -15.00 -14.59 -0.50
CA HIS A 99 -14.11 -15.59 -1.10
C HIS A 99 -13.29 -15.16 -2.32
N ALA A 100 -11.96 -15.09 -2.15
CA ALA A 100 -11.00 -15.39 -3.21
C ALA A 100 -11.57 -16.43 -4.18
N SER A 101 -11.35 -16.27 -5.49
CA SER A 101 -11.81 -17.27 -6.44
C SER A 101 -11.36 -18.67 -5.98
N GLU A 102 -12.08 -19.74 -6.33
CA GLU A 102 -11.65 -21.10 -5.97
C GLU A 102 -10.19 -21.37 -6.38
N LYS A 103 -9.69 -20.65 -7.39
CA LYS A 103 -8.29 -20.71 -7.84
C LYS A 103 -7.31 -20.14 -6.84
N ASP A 104 -7.69 -19.12 -6.07
CA ASP A 104 -6.82 -18.48 -5.06
C ASP A 104 -6.74 -19.34 -3.79
N GLN A 105 -7.78 -20.13 -3.50
CA GLN A 105 -7.80 -21.04 -2.35
C GLN A 105 -6.62 -22.04 -2.35
N LYS A 106 -6.01 -22.32 -3.51
CA LYS A 106 -4.82 -23.19 -3.62
C LYS A 106 -3.61 -22.64 -2.84
N TYR A 107 -3.54 -21.32 -2.60
CA TYR A 107 -2.48 -20.71 -1.80
C TYR A 107 -2.92 -20.38 -0.37
N GLY A 108 -4.21 -20.56 -0.07
CA GLY A 108 -4.84 -20.28 1.22
C GLY A 108 -6.02 -19.35 1.07
N ALA A 109 -6.95 -19.41 2.03
CA ALA A 109 -8.08 -18.49 2.07
C ALA A 109 -7.60 -17.03 2.20
N ALA A 110 -8.27 -16.11 1.51
CA ALA A 110 -7.95 -14.68 1.51
C ALA A 110 -7.84 -14.04 2.91
N PHE A 111 -8.54 -14.59 3.91
CA PHE A 111 -8.37 -14.18 5.30
C PHE A 111 -8.58 -15.40 6.19
N GLY A 112 -7.49 -16.12 6.48
CA GLY A 112 -7.48 -17.48 7.03
C GLY A 112 -8.06 -17.69 8.45
N ASN A 113 -9.35 -17.39 8.69
CA ASN A 113 -10.04 -17.74 9.93
C ASN A 113 -11.57 -17.98 9.71
N PRO A 114 -12.14 -19.14 10.14
CA PRO A 114 -13.58 -19.42 10.10
C PRO A 114 -14.47 -18.45 10.93
N GLU A 115 -13.97 -17.94 12.06
CA GLU A 115 -14.65 -16.93 12.88
C GLU A 115 -14.72 -15.58 12.15
N PHE A 116 -13.77 -15.33 11.25
CA PHE A 116 -13.75 -14.17 10.35
C PHE A 116 -14.71 -14.34 9.16
N ALA A 117 -15.02 -15.58 8.76
CA ALA A 117 -16.01 -15.90 7.72
C ALA A 117 -17.47 -15.68 8.17
N ALA A 118 -17.75 -15.77 9.47
CA ALA A 118 -19.05 -15.40 10.03
C ALA A 118 -19.23 -13.87 10.13
N LEU A 119 -18.14 -13.12 10.31
CA LEU A 119 -18.12 -11.66 10.40
C LEU A 119 -18.06 -10.96 9.03
N SER A 120 -17.60 -11.64 7.97
CA SER A 120 -17.41 -11.09 6.60
C SER A 120 -18.68 -10.81 5.80
N ARG A 121 -19.86 -11.18 6.32
CA ARG A 121 -21.15 -10.99 5.63
C ARG A 121 -21.65 -9.54 5.61
N ASP A 122 -21.09 -8.62 6.42
CA ASP A 122 -21.69 -7.30 6.70
C ASP A 122 -20.81 -6.06 6.38
N LEU A 123 -19.77 -6.14 5.51
CA LEU A 123 -18.61 -5.22 5.60
C LEU A 123 -18.32 -4.32 4.33
N PRO A 124 -17.99 -3.00 4.44
CA PRO A 124 -17.75 -2.08 3.28
C PRO A 124 -16.39 -1.33 3.06
N TYR A 125 -15.32 -1.48 3.86
CA TYR A 125 -14.02 -0.76 3.76
C TYR A 125 -12.73 -1.56 3.42
N ALA A 126 -12.58 -2.10 2.20
CA ALA A 126 -11.29 -2.48 1.62
C ALA A 126 -11.22 -1.96 0.19
N LEU A 127 -10.06 -1.43 -0.19
CA LEU A 127 -9.89 -0.74 -1.45
C LEU A 127 -8.63 -1.25 -2.14
N SER A 128 -8.83 -1.75 -3.36
CA SER A 128 -7.71 -2.11 -4.23
C SER A 128 -6.92 -0.86 -4.59
N THR A 129 -5.61 -0.98 -4.45
CA THR A 129 -4.61 -0.01 -4.93
C THR A 129 -4.03 -0.41 -6.29
N GLY A 130 -4.55 -1.51 -6.87
CA GLY A 130 -4.18 -2.03 -8.17
C GLY A 130 -3.06 -3.06 -8.17
N ILE A 131 -2.94 -3.74 -9.31
CA ILE A 131 -1.91 -4.76 -9.58
C ILE A 131 -0.53 -4.11 -9.64
N LEU A 132 0.40 -4.61 -8.83
CA LEU A 132 1.79 -4.18 -8.85
C LEU A 132 2.46 -4.63 -10.15
N LYS A 133 3.27 -3.74 -10.73
CA LYS A 133 4.02 -4.01 -11.97
C LYS A 133 5.49 -4.27 -11.65
N PRO A 134 6.19 -5.14 -12.40
CA PRO A 134 7.63 -5.26 -12.29
C PRO A 134 8.31 -3.90 -12.47
N ARG A 135 9.25 -3.57 -11.59
CA ARG A 135 10.10 -2.39 -11.75
C ARG A 135 11.01 -2.62 -12.95
N ALA A 136 11.13 -1.63 -13.83
CA ALA A 136 12.05 -1.68 -14.96
C ALA A 136 13.47 -2.05 -14.49
N GLY A 137 14.10 -3.01 -15.19
CA GLY A 137 15.43 -3.52 -14.84
C GLY A 137 15.48 -4.49 -13.65
N SER A 138 14.34 -4.88 -13.05
CA SER A 138 14.28 -5.86 -11.97
C SER A 138 13.27 -6.97 -12.26
N SER A 139 13.70 -8.22 -12.10
CA SER A 139 12.81 -9.40 -12.15
C SER A 139 12.20 -9.75 -10.78
N ARG A 140 12.58 -9.02 -9.73
CA ARG A 140 12.22 -9.35 -8.33
C ARG A 140 11.54 -8.22 -7.58
N THR A 141 11.49 -7.03 -8.17
CA THR A 141 10.89 -5.85 -7.53
C THR A 141 9.61 -5.51 -8.24
N PHE A 142 8.55 -5.34 -7.48
CA PHE A 142 7.22 -4.97 -7.96
C PHE A 142 6.83 -3.64 -7.32
N VAL A 143 6.20 -2.76 -8.09
CA VAL A 143 5.82 -1.42 -7.67
C VAL A 143 4.38 -1.11 -8.05
N GLY A 144 3.70 -0.35 -7.19
CA GLY A 144 2.36 0.17 -7.42
C GLY A 144 2.27 1.61 -6.94
N SER A 145 1.42 2.40 -7.60
CA SER A 145 1.09 3.76 -7.17
C SER A 145 -0.41 3.95 -7.34
N PHE A 146 -1.04 4.46 -6.29
CA PHE A 146 -2.47 4.64 -6.22
C PHE A 146 -2.80 6.01 -5.64
N LYS A 147 -3.87 6.61 -6.16
CA LYS A 147 -4.41 7.86 -5.65
C LYS A 147 -5.94 7.83 -5.76
N ILE A 148 -6.60 8.30 -4.71
CA ILE A 148 -8.02 8.64 -4.70
C ILE A 148 -8.20 10.11 -4.32
N ASP A 149 -9.32 10.68 -4.72
CA ASP A 149 -9.69 12.06 -4.40
C ASP A 149 -10.33 12.20 -2.99
N ASN A 150 -10.04 11.25 -2.10
CA ASN A 150 -10.58 11.21 -0.73
C ASN A 150 -9.51 10.71 0.27
N THR A 151 -9.78 10.86 1.57
CA THR A 151 -8.89 10.42 2.64
C THR A 151 -8.87 8.89 2.79
N LEU A 152 -7.73 8.37 3.22
CA LEU A 152 -7.54 6.98 3.66
C LEU A 152 -7.68 6.82 5.17
N ALA A 153 -8.11 7.84 5.91
CA ALA A 153 -8.23 7.82 7.37
C ALA A 153 -8.99 6.60 7.96
N PRO A 154 -9.98 6.02 7.28
CA PRO A 154 -10.63 4.80 7.76
C PRO A 154 -9.74 3.55 7.74
N TYR A 155 -8.74 3.48 6.85
CA TYR A 155 -7.88 2.31 6.69
C TYR A 155 -6.72 2.35 7.67
N ASN A 156 -6.34 1.20 8.23
CA ASN A 156 -5.24 1.08 9.20
C ASN A 156 -4.24 -0.03 8.84
N ALA A 157 -4.35 -0.65 7.66
CA ALA A 157 -3.40 -1.64 7.18
C ALA A 157 -3.23 -1.57 5.66
N VAL A 158 -2.03 -1.96 5.21
CA VAL A 158 -1.73 -2.27 3.80
C VAL A 158 -1.49 -3.77 3.68
N VAL A 159 -2.15 -4.40 2.72
CA VAL A 159 -2.06 -5.83 2.44
C VAL A 159 -1.65 -6.05 0.99
N ILE A 160 -0.75 -6.99 0.75
CA ILE A 160 -0.42 -7.47 -0.60
C ILE A 160 -0.96 -8.87 -0.74
N THR A 161 -1.80 -9.07 -1.75
CA THR A 161 -2.37 -10.36 -2.10
C THR A 161 -1.66 -10.96 -3.31
N LEU A 162 -1.70 -12.28 -3.38
CA LEU A 162 -1.38 -13.06 -4.56
C LEU A 162 -2.69 -13.46 -5.24
N GLU A 163 -2.92 -12.91 -6.43
CA GLU A 163 -4.09 -13.22 -7.26
C GLU A 163 -3.69 -14.28 -8.29
N SER A 164 -4.46 -15.36 -8.40
CA SER A 164 -4.14 -16.50 -9.27
C SER A 164 -4.86 -16.49 -10.62
N ASP A 165 -5.82 -15.60 -10.80
CA ASP A 165 -6.62 -15.48 -12.02
C ASP A 165 -6.00 -14.55 -13.06
N GLY A 166 -5.02 -13.73 -12.66
CA GLY A 166 -4.14 -12.96 -13.53
C GLY A 166 -4.90 -11.99 -14.43
N ASN A 167 -5.20 -10.78 -13.92
CA ASN A 167 -5.68 -9.61 -14.68
C ASN A 167 -6.71 -9.92 -15.80
N LYS A 168 -7.67 -10.82 -15.56
CA LYS A 168 -8.65 -11.23 -16.58
C LYS A 168 -9.78 -10.22 -16.79
N GLY A 169 -9.51 -8.92 -16.70
CA GLY A 169 -10.38 -7.82 -17.20
C GLY A 169 -11.78 -7.68 -16.57
N THR A 170 -12.33 -8.72 -15.95
CA THR A 170 -13.47 -8.67 -15.06
C THR A 170 -12.93 -8.28 -13.70
N TYR A 171 -13.15 -7.03 -13.31
CA TYR A 171 -12.82 -6.54 -11.97
C TYR A 171 -13.34 -7.52 -10.92
N ASP A 172 -12.42 -8.14 -10.20
CA ASP A 172 -12.71 -8.96 -9.05
C ASP A 172 -12.59 -8.07 -7.80
N PRO A 173 -13.68 -7.73 -7.10
CA PRO A 173 -13.62 -6.87 -5.91
C PRO A 173 -13.01 -7.57 -4.69
N ARG A 174 -12.44 -8.78 -4.86
CA ARG A 174 -12.09 -9.69 -3.77
C ARG A 174 -10.57 -9.76 -3.62
N PRO A 175 -10.03 -9.47 -2.43
CA PRO A 175 -8.62 -9.73 -2.16
C PRO A 175 -8.33 -11.24 -2.27
N GLY A 176 -7.26 -11.59 -2.98
CA GLY A 176 -6.70 -12.93 -3.06
C GLY A 176 -5.94 -13.33 -1.79
N THR A 177 -5.02 -14.28 -1.89
CA THR A 177 -4.28 -14.79 -0.73
C THR A 177 -3.32 -13.73 -0.17
N PRO A 178 -3.42 -13.29 1.10
CA PRO A 178 -2.60 -12.20 1.63
C PRO A 178 -1.22 -12.75 1.95
N VAL A 179 -0.21 -12.29 1.22
CA VAL A 179 1.18 -12.76 1.34
C VAL A 179 2.07 -11.76 2.05
N LEU A 180 1.72 -10.48 2.06
CA LEU A 180 2.37 -9.47 2.89
C LEU A 180 1.34 -8.58 3.60
N ALA A 181 1.65 -8.11 4.79
CA ALA A 181 0.83 -7.12 5.49
C ALA A 181 1.70 -6.18 6.34
N GLY A 182 1.17 -4.98 6.59
CA GLY A 182 1.75 -4.02 7.52
C GLY A 182 0.70 -3.03 8.02
N GLU A 183 0.83 -2.60 9.26
CA GLU A 183 -0.07 -1.64 9.91
C GLU A 183 0.27 -0.20 9.50
N ILE A 184 -0.75 0.60 9.22
CA ILE A 184 -0.65 2.05 9.08
C ILE A 184 -0.75 2.63 10.49
N ALA A 185 0.38 3.08 11.03
CA ALA A 185 0.40 3.72 12.34
C ALA A 185 -0.50 4.97 12.34
N LYS A 186 -1.38 5.09 13.33
CA LYS A 186 -2.24 6.27 13.55
C LYS A 186 -1.53 7.34 14.37
#